data_AF-A0A453KRP9-F1
#
_entry.id   AF-A0A453KRP9-F1
#
_cell.length_a   1.000
_cell.length_b   1.000
_cell.length_c   1.000
_cell.angle_alpha   90.00
_cell.angle_beta   90.00
_cell.angle_gamma   90.00
#
_symmetry.space_group_name_H-M   'P 1'
#
loop_
_entity.id
_entity.type
_entity.pdbx_description
1 polymer ?
#
loop_
_entity_poly.entity_id
_entity_poly.type
_entity_poly.pdbx_seq_one_letter_code
_entity_poly.pdbx_strand_id
1 'polypeptide(L)'
;EVLLDVPPIAECEAKCALFYSISSTQPGLSGINLGKFLLKRVIDMLRKDMPSVQIFATLSPIPGFMQWLLAKLASQIKLAETEMQEGNLIEGASSTFRESILFPEEEKMIHSAIDQINGKQGIELLQDILKSSQWVKSDKLSAALKSPLMRLCTR
;
A
#
# COMPACT_ATOMS: atom_id res chain seq x y z
N GLU A 1 -18.96 14.99 -0.38
CA GLU A 1 -18.49 16.30 0.10
C GLU A 1 -17.18 16.08 0.84
N VAL A 2 -16.13 16.83 0.49
CA VAL A 2 -14.86 16.76 1.21
C VAL A 2 -15.06 17.56 2.50
N LEU A 3 -15.15 16.87 3.63
CA LEU A 3 -15.16 17.49 4.96
C LEU A 3 -13.82 18.21 5.15
N LEU A 4 -13.79 19.49 4.79
CA LEU A 4 -12.68 20.38 5.10
C LEU A 4 -12.92 20.89 6.53
N ASP A 5 -12.31 20.24 7.51
CA ASP A 5 -12.24 20.73 8.89
C ASP A 5 -11.44 22.06 8.99
N VAL A 6 -10.78 22.47 7.90
CA VAL A 6 -10.00 23.70 7.75
C VAL A 6 -10.54 24.51 6.56
N PRO A 7 -10.82 25.81 6.71
CA PRO A 7 -11.32 26.63 5.61
C PRO A 7 -10.33 26.66 4.43
N PRO A 8 -10.83 26.75 3.18
CA PRO A 8 -9.96 26.81 2.02
C PRO A 8 -9.07 28.06 2.07
N ILE A 9 -7.79 27.87 1.74
CA ILE A 9 -6.85 28.97 1.54
C ILE A 9 -7.22 29.75 0.27
N ALA A 10 -6.80 31.02 0.20
CA ALA A 10 -6.98 31.80 -1.02
C ALA A 10 -6.21 31.17 -2.18
N GLU A 11 -6.80 31.19 -3.38
CA GLU A 11 -6.20 30.61 -4.59
C GLU A 11 -4.79 31.15 -4.89
N CYS A 12 -4.54 32.43 -4.61
CA CYS A 12 -3.23 33.08 -4.80
C CYS A 12 -2.14 32.60 -3.83
N GLU A 13 -2.50 31.96 -2.72
CA GLU A 13 -1.57 31.42 -1.74
C GLU A 13 -1.17 29.97 -2.05
N ALA A 14 -1.88 29.32 -2.98
CA ALA A 14 -1.60 27.95 -3.36
C ALA A 14 -0.22 27.83 -4.03
N LYS A 15 0.59 26.87 -3.54
CA LYS A 15 1.93 26.55 -4.05
C LYS A 15 2.00 25.22 -4.80
N CYS A 16 1.02 24.34 -4.56
CA CYS A 16 1.00 22.97 -5.06
C CYS A 16 -0.36 22.62 -5.65
N ALA A 17 -0.37 22.03 -6.84
CA ALA A 17 -1.54 21.40 -7.43
C ALA A 17 -1.45 19.87 -7.26
N LEU A 18 -2.44 19.30 -6.55
CA LEU A 18 -2.58 17.87 -6.31
C LEU A 18 -3.67 17.26 -7.19
N PHE A 19 -3.28 16.34 -8.08
CA PHE A 19 -4.20 15.55 -8.89
C PHE A 19 -4.59 14.28 -8.11
N TYR A 20 -5.74 14.31 -7.43
CA TYR A 20 -6.23 13.18 -6.60
C TYR A 20 -7.12 12.18 -7.37
N SER A 21 -7.61 12.56 -8.57
CA SER A 21 -8.42 11.69 -9.42
C SER A 21 -8.20 12.01 -10.89
N ILE A 22 -7.97 10.96 -11.69
CA ILE A 22 -7.89 11.01 -13.15
C ILE A 22 -8.74 9.84 -13.65
N SER A 23 -9.85 10.14 -14.33
CA SER A 23 -10.81 9.13 -14.77
C SER A 23 -11.03 9.21 -16.28
N SER A 24 -11.10 8.04 -16.94
CA SER A 24 -11.56 7.95 -18.33
C SER A 24 -13.08 7.81 -18.36
N THR A 25 -13.76 8.67 -19.10
CA THR A 25 -15.23 8.69 -19.18
C THR A 25 -15.78 7.68 -20.18
N GLN A 26 -14.95 7.21 -21.13
CA GLN A 26 -15.36 6.31 -22.22
C GLN A 26 -14.63 4.97 -22.14
N PRO A 27 -15.33 3.87 -21.81
CA PRO A 27 -14.75 2.53 -21.78
C PRO A 27 -14.17 2.09 -23.14
N GLY A 28 -14.75 2.54 -24.25
CA GLY A 28 -14.29 2.22 -25.60
C GLY A 28 -12.94 2.82 -25.99
N LEU A 29 -12.40 3.75 -25.19
CA LEU A 29 -11.05 4.30 -25.35
C LEU A 29 -10.08 3.77 -24.29
N SER A 30 -10.47 2.73 -23.54
CA SER A 30 -9.58 2.05 -22.60
C SER A 30 -8.34 1.51 -23.33
N GLY A 31 -7.15 1.81 -22.80
CA GLY A 31 -5.87 1.44 -23.41
C GLY A 31 -5.20 2.55 -24.23
N ILE A 32 -5.90 3.65 -24.52
CA ILE A 32 -5.27 4.83 -25.13
C ILE A 32 -4.77 5.77 -24.01
N ASN A 33 -3.49 6.17 -24.08
CA ASN A 33 -2.80 6.99 -23.08
C ASN A 33 -3.24 8.47 -23.06
N LEU A 34 -4.55 8.76 -23.02
CA LEU A 34 -5.09 10.13 -22.96
C LEU A 34 -4.70 10.86 -21.66
N GLY A 35 -4.55 10.14 -20.55
CA GLY A 35 -4.26 10.72 -19.23
C GLY A 35 -2.99 11.58 -19.20
N LYS A 36 -1.92 11.14 -19.89
CA LYS A 36 -0.65 11.89 -19.97
C LYS A 36 -0.82 13.24 -20.68
N PHE A 37 -1.61 13.27 -21.75
CA PHE A 37 -1.87 14.50 -22.51
C PHE A 37 -2.77 15.46 -21.74
N LEU A 38 -3.79 14.94 -21.07
CA LEU A 38 -4.66 15.72 -20.18
C LEU A 38 -3.83 16.39 -19.08
N LEU A 39 -2.97 15.62 -18.40
CA LEU A 39 -2.16 16.15 -17.32
C LEU A 39 -1.22 17.25 -17.80
N LYS A 40 -0.54 17.05 -18.94
CA LYS A 40 0.31 18.08 -19.54
C LYS A 40 -0.46 19.38 -19.82
N ARG A 41 -1.63 19.27 -20.47
CA ARG A 41 -2.46 20.44 -20.81
C ARG A 41 -2.95 21.17 -19.55
N VAL A 42 -3.37 20.44 -18.53
CA VAL A 42 -3.85 21.05 -17.28
C VAL A 42 -2.71 21.73 -16.54
N ILE A 43 -1.52 21.12 -16.50
CA ILE A 43 -0.33 21.75 -15.91
C ILE A 43 0.01 23.07 -16.65
N ASP A 44 0.00 23.07 -17.98
CA ASP A 44 0.30 24.27 -18.77
C ASP A 44 -0.74 25.38 -18.54
N MET A 45 -2.02 25.02 -18.39
CA MET A 45 -3.09 25.95 -18.05
C MET A 45 -2.93 26.51 -16.63
N LEU A 46 -2.68 25.66 -15.64
CA LEU A 46 -2.47 26.06 -14.25
C LEU A 46 -1.26 26.99 -14.09
N ARG A 47 -0.17 26.76 -14.83
CA ARG A 47 1.00 27.67 -14.79
C ARG A 47 0.67 29.07 -15.29
N LYS A 48 -0.25 29.19 -16.25
CA LYS A 48 -0.69 30.47 -16.80
C LYS A 48 -1.65 31.19 -15.85
N ASP A 49 -2.61 30.45 -15.29
CA ASP A 49 -3.70 31.03 -14.51
C ASP A 49 -3.30 31.21 -13.03
N MET A 50 -2.40 30.37 -12.50
CA MET A 50 -1.95 30.36 -11.11
C MET A 50 -0.41 30.29 -11.03
N PRO A 51 0.31 31.39 -11.34
CA PRO A 51 1.78 31.39 -11.39
C PRO A 51 2.47 31.12 -10.02
N SER A 52 1.74 31.23 -8.91
CA SER A 52 2.21 30.85 -7.57
C SER A 52 2.38 29.33 -7.39
N VAL A 53 1.68 28.53 -8.21
CA VAL A 53 1.73 27.06 -8.15
C VAL A 53 2.93 26.54 -8.92
N GLN A 54 3.92 26.03 -8.18
CA GLN A 54 5.18 25.53 -8.75
C GLN A 54 5.31 24.02 -8.65
N ILE A 55 4.60 23.40 -7.71
CA ILE A 55 4.65 21.97 -7.43
C ILE A 55 3.42 21.30 -8.04
N PHE A 56 3.65 20.23 -8.80
CA PHE A 56 2.59 19.41 -9.39
C PHE A 56 2.80 17.97 -8.97
N ALA A 57 1.83 17.38 -8.30
CA ALA A 57 1.92 16.02 -7.78
C ALA A 57 0.61 15.26 -7.97
N THR A 58 0.67 13.95 -8.07
CA THR A 58 -0.52 13.09 -8.09
C THR A 58 -0.66 12.39 -6.75
N LEU A 59 -1.89 12.32 -6.22
CA LEU A 59 -2.24 11.41 -5.14
C LEU A 59 -3.00 10.24 -5.77
N SER A 60 -2.25 9.26 -6.27
CA SER A 60 -2.80 8.13 -7.02
C SER A 60 -3.02 6.92 -6.09
N PRO A 61 -4.14 6.18 -6.24
CA PRO A 61 -4.31 4.90 -5.55
C PRO A 61 -3.33 3.86 -6.10
N ILE A 62 -3.03 2.84 -5.29
CA ILE A 62 -2.21 1.69 -5.68
C ILE A 62 -3.12 0.46 -5.81
N PRO A 63 -3.88 0.33 -6.91
CA PRO A 63 -4.79 -0.80 -7.09
C PRO A 63 -4.01 -2.11 -7.13
N GLY A 64 -4.59 -3.17 -6.57
CA GLY A 64 -3.98 -4.50 -6.57
C GLY A 64 -2.92 -4.75 -5.48
N PHE A 65 -2.43 -3.73 -4.78
CA PHE A 65 -1.43 -3.90 -3.72
C PHE A 65 -1.88 -4.88 -2.63
N MET A 66 -3.09 -4.70 -2.09
CA MET A 66 -3.63 -5.58 -1.05
C MET A 66 -3.84 -7.02 -1.56
N GLN A 67 -4.27 -7.18 -2.81
CA GLN A 67 -4.46 -8.50 -3.42
C GLN A 67 -3.11 -9.23 -3.56
N TRP A 68 -2.10 -8.52 -4.06
CA TRP A 68 -0.73 -9.03 -4.14
C TRP A 68 -0.19 -9.42 -2.76
N LEU A 69 -0.37 -8.57 -1.75
CA LEU A 69 0.14 -8.80 -0.40
C LEU A 69 -0.49 -10.03 0.24
N LEU A 70 -1.82 -10.15 0.17
CA LEU A 70 -2.54 -11.31 0.72
C LEU A 70 -2.14 -12.62 0.03
N ALA A 71 -1.97 -12.61 -1.30
CA ALA A 71 -1.50 -13.76 -2.06
C ALA A 71 -0.08 -14.15 -1.66
N LYS A 72 0.81 -13.17 -1.47
CA LYS A 72 2.19 -13.39 -1.05
C LYS A 72 2.27 -13.99 0.36
N LEU A 73 1.47 -13.47 1.30
CA LEU A 73 1.35 -14.03 2.66
C LEU A 73 0.81 -15.47 2.63
N ALA A 74 -0.23 -15.74 1.85
CA ALA A 74 -0.79 -17.09 1.72
C ALA A 74 0.22 -18.09 1.14
N SER A 75 1.04 -17.67 0.19
CA SER A 75 2.09 -18.51 -0.39
C SER A 75 3.15 -18.90 0.65
N GLN A 76 3.61 -17.95 1.47
CA GLN A 76 4.60 -18.22 2.51
C GLN A 76 4.07 -19.13 3.62
N ILE A 77 2.82 -18.96 4.03
CA ILE A 77 2.18 -19.84 5.03
C ILE A 77 2.17 -21.29 4.51
N LYS A 78 1.75 -21.51 3.25
CA LYS A 78 1.76 -22.84 2.64
C LYS A 78 3.15 -23.46 2.54
N LEU A 79 4.16 -22.67 2.19
CA LEU A 79 5.56 -23.15 2.13
C LEU A 79 6.04 -23.60 3.52
N ALA A 80 5.70 -22.85 4.58
CA ALA A 80 6.04 -23.21 5.94
C ALA A 80 5.33 -24.51 6.39
N GLU A 81 4.06 -24.70 6.02
CA GLU A 81 3.30 -25.93 6.33
C GLU A 81 3.87 -27.16 5.63
N THR A 82 4.23 -27.08 4.34
CA THR A 82 4.78 -28.20 3.57
C THR A 82 6.14 -28.65 4.11
N GLU A 83 7.02 -27.72 4.48
CA GLU A 83 8.33 -28.03 5.07
C GLU A 83 8.23 -28.72 6.44
N MET A 84 7.15 -28.49 7.20
CA MET A 84 6.91 -29.17 8.48
C MET A 84 6.36 -30.60 8.28
N GLN A 85 5.78 -30.90 7.12
CA GLN A 85 5.22 -32.22 6.80
C GLN A 85 6.21 -33.12 6.05
N GLU A 86 7.08 -32.56 5.22
CA GLU A 86 8.15 -33.28 4.51
C GLU A 86 9.45 -33.28 5.32
N GLY A 87 9.48 -34.07 6.39
CA GLY A 87 10.72 -34.38 7.09
C GLY A 87 11.69 -35.11 6.16
N ASN A 88 12.74 -34.42 5.72
CA ASN A 88 13.85 -34.91 4.89
C ASN A 88 13.46 -35.54 3.55
N LEU A 89 13.60 -34.80 2.44
CA LEU A 89 14.29 -35.26 1.21
C LEU A 89 14.34 -34.12 0.18
N ILE A 90 15.55 -33.90 -0.37
CA ILE A 90 15.97 -32.92 -1.41
C ILE A 90 16.49 -31.58 -0.86
N GLU A 91 17.67 -31.66 -0.24
CA GLU A 91 18.71 -30.61 -0.35
C GLU A 91 19.07 -30.43 -1.83
N GLY A 92 18.47 -29.46 -2.53
CA GLY A 92 18.92 -29.20 -3.89
C GLY A 92 18.20 -28.14 -4.72
N ALA A 93 16.98 -27.71 -4.38
CA ALA A 93 16.21 -26.89 -5.34
C ALA A 93 15.40 -25.69 -4.81
N SER A 94 15.44 -25.31 -3.51
CA SER A 94 14.56 -24.21 -3.05
C SER A 94 15.08 -23.27 -1.96
N SER A 95 16.38 -23.27 -1.64
CA SER A 95 16.91 -22.39 -0.58
C SER A 95 16.99 -20.90 -1.00
N THR A 96 17.00 -20.59 -2.30
CA THR A 96 17.21 -19.22 -2.80
C THR A 96 15.95 -18.34 -2.86
N PHE A 97 14.75 -18.86 -2.55
CA PHE A 97 13.49 -18.10 -2.69
C PHE A 97 12.70 -17.94 -1.37
N ARG A 98 13.34 -18.06 -0.21
CA ARG A 98 12.73 -17.61 1.05
C ARG A 98 12.89 -16.10 1.19
N GLU A 99 11.97 -15.37 0.58
CA GLU A 99 11.91 -13.94 0.79
C GLU A 99 11.25 -13.67 2.14
N SER A 100 12.05 -13.24 3.13
CA SER A 100 11.52 -12.83 4.43
C SER A 100 10.54 -11.66 4.24
N ILE A 101 9.25 -11.92 4.50
CA ILE A 101 8.18 -10.91 4.40
C ILE A 101 8.20 -9.99 5.61
N LEU A 102 8.51 -10.51 6.80
CA LEU A 102 8.56 -9.74 8.04
C LEU A 102 9.93 -9.87 8.70
N PHE A 103 10.45 -8.74 9.18
CA PHE A 103 11.63 -8.75 10.04
C PHE A 103 11.24 -9.10 11.49
N PRO A 104 12.16 -9.69 12.27
CA PRO A 104 11.89 -10.06 13.67
C PRO A 104 11.42 -8.89 14.53
N GLU A 105 11.88 -7.67 14.24
CA GLU A 105 11.45 -6.44 14.91
C GLU A 105 10.01 -6.07 14.57
N GLU A 106 9.61 -6.24 13.30
CA GLU A 106 8.25 -5.97 12.82
C GLU A 106 7.27 -6.96 13.43
N GLU A 107 7.65 -8.24 13.50
CA GLU A 107 6.87 -9.28 14.16
C GLU A 107 6.66 -8.99 15.65
N LYS A 108 7.73 -8.60 16.38
CA LYS A 108 7.63 -8.19 17.78
C LYS A 108 6.70 -6.99 17.99
N MET A 109 6.74 -6.00 17.09
CA MET A 109 5.83 -4.84 17.14
C MET A 109 4.38 -5.22 16.90
N ILE A 110 4.12 -6.15 15.98
CA ILE A 110 2.77 -6.66 15.73
C ILE A 110 2.27 -7.43 16.95
N HIS A 111 3.09 -8.30 17.55
CA HIS A 111 2.72 -9.05 18.75
C HIS A 111 2.43 -8.16 19.96
N SER A 112 3.21 -7.10 20.17
CA SER A 112 2.98 -6.19 21.30
C SER A 112 1.77 -5.26 21.10
N ALA A 113 1.33 -5.07 19.85
CA ALA A 113 0.15 -4.29 19.52
C ALA A 113 -1.16 -5.08 19.63
N ILE A 114 -1.09 -6.40 19.82
CA ILE A 114 -2.25 -7.30 19.93
C ILE A 114 -2.37 -7.82 21.36
N ASP A 115 -3.46 -7.48 22.04
CA ASP A 115 -3.67 -7.89 23.45
C ASP A 115 -3.95 -9.40 23.62
N GLN A 116 -4.24 -10.13 22.54
CA GLN A 116 -4.45 -11.59 22.54
C GLN A 116 -3.37 -12.32 21.73
N ILE A 117 -2.41 -12.94 22.41
CA ILE A 117 -1.37 -13.76 21.80
C ILE A 117 -1.96 -15.14 21.51
N ASN A 118 -2.47 -15.36 20.29
CA ASN A 118 -3.06 -16.65 19.90
C ASN A 118 -2.03 -17.73 19.52
N GLY A 119 -0.76 -17.60 19.89
CA GLY A 119 0.30 -18.57 19.55
C GLY A 119 0.57 -18.72 18.04
N LYS A 120 -0.10 -17.92 17.20
CA LYS A 120 0.08 -17.87 15.74
C LYS A 120 1.39 -17.21 15.37
N GLN A 121 1.99 -17.69 14.27
CA GLN A 121 3.18 -17.10 13.65
C GLN A 121 2.88 -15.66 13.16
N GLY A 122 3.86 -14.77 13.15
CA GLY A 122 3.67 -13.36 12.79
C GLY A 122 3.05 -13.14 11.40
N ILE A 123 3.32 -14.03 10.44
CA ILE A 123 2.78 -13.97 9.07
C ILE A 123 1.29 -14.30 9.03
N GLU A 124 0.83 -15.30 9.78
CA GLU A 124 -0.58 -15.67 9.89
C GLU A 124 -1.38 -14.56 10.58
N LEU A 125 -0.83 -14.02 11.66
CA LEU A 125 -1.41 -12.87 12.35
C LEU A 125 -1.55 -11.67 11.41
N LEU A 126 -0.49 -11.34 10.67
CA LEU A 126 -0.54 -10.26 9.68
C LEU A 126 -1.62 -10.51 8.63
N GLN A 127 -1.75 -11.75 8.12
CA GLN A 127 -2.77 -12.08 7.13
C GLN A 127 -4.19 -11.89 7.69
N ASP A 128 -4.46 -12.37 8.90
CA ASP A 128 -5.77 -12.23 9.56
C ASP A 128 -6.12 -10.76 9.82
N ILE A 129 -5.14 -9.98 10.29
CA ILE A 129 -5.30 -8.56 10.55
C ILE A 129 -5.66 -7.81 9.26
N LEU A 130 -4.91 -8.04 8.18
CA LEU A 130 -5.13 -7.36 6.91
C LEU A 130 -6.49 -7.72 6.28
N LYS A 131 -6.97 -8.96 6.46
CA LYS A 131 -8.33 -9.37 6.02
C LYS A 131 -9.44 -8.69 6.82
N SER A 132 -9.24 -8.50 8.12
CA SER A 132 -10.27 -7.96 9.02
C SER A 132 -10.56 -6.47 8.81
N SER A 133 -9.64 -5.71 8.18
CA SER A 133 -9.66 -4.25 8.00
C SER A 133 -9.81 -3.40 9.28
N GLN A 134 -9.92 -4.03 10.46
CA GLN A 134 -10.12 -3.32 11.74
C GLN A 134 -8.86 -2.59 12.22
N TRP A 135 -7.70 -2.92 11.65
CA TRP A 135 -6.42 -2.33 12.02
C TRP A 135 -6.34 -0.82 11.82
N VAL A 136 -7.12 -0.29 10.87
CA VAL A 136 -7.21 1.15 10.58
C VAL A 136 -7.79 1.94 11.75
N LYS A 137 -8.57 1.31 12.65
CA LYS A 137 -9.18 1.96 13.81
C LYS A 137 -8.25 2.06 15.02
N SER A 138 -7.18 1.26 15.06
CA SER A 138 -6.25 1.21 16.19
C SER A 138 -4.95 1.91 15.81
N ASP A 139 -4.64 3.01 16.48
CA ASP A 139 -3.40 3.77 16.25
C ASP A 139 -2.16 2.93 16.52
N LYS A 140 -2.20 2.08 17.56
CA LYS A 140 -1.09 1.18 17.91
C LYS A 140 -0.81 0.19 16.79
N LEU A 141 -1.86 -0.45 16.26
CA LEU A 141 -1.73 -1.45 15.21
C LEU A 141 -1.37 -0.81 13.86
N SER A 142 -1.94 0.35 13.55
CA SER A 142 -1.57 1.14 12.37
C SER A 142 -0.10 1.58 12.41
N ALA A 143 0.41 1.99 13.58
CA ALA A 143 1.81 2.34 13.77
C ALA A 143 2.74 1.12 13.59
N ALA A 144 2.36 -0.04 14.14
CA ALA A 144 3.12 -1.29 13.98
C ALA A 144 3.17 -1.77 12.52
N LEU A 145 2.06 -1.63 11.78
CA LEU A 145 1.96 -2.05 10.38
C LEU A 145 2.59 -1.06 9.39
N LYS A 146 2.85 0.18 9.80
CA LYS A 146 3.38 1.22 8.90
C LYS A 146 4.72 0.81 8.28
N SER A 147 5.68 0.36 9.09
CA SER A 147 7.00 -0.06 8.60
C SER A 147 6.92 -1.19 7.57
N PRO A 148 6.32 -2.36 7.89
CA PRO A 148 6.26 -3.47 6.95
C PRO A 148 5.46 -3.12 5.69
N LEU A 149 4.34 -2.41 5.80
CA LEU A 149 3.53 -2.04 4.62
C LEU A 149 4.25 -1.05 3.71
N MET A 150 4.92 -0.03 4.26
CA MET A 150 5.69 0.92 3.45
C MET A 150 6.84 0.22 2.72
N ARG A 151 7.56 -0.67 3.41
CA ARG A 151 8.64 -1.46 2.80
C ARG A 151 8.12 -2.39 1.70
N LEU A 152 7.04 -3.13 1.97
CA LEU A 152 6.46 -4.06 1.01
C LEU A 152 5.83 -3.34 -0.19
N CYS A 153 5.35 -2.10 -0.02
CA CYS A 153 4.86 -1.27 -1.12
C CYS A 153 5.97 -0.77 -2.06
N THR A 154 7.22 -0.75 -1.61
CA THR A 154 8.37 -0.35 -2.45
C THR A 154 9.00 -1.48 -3.25
N ARG A 155 8.59 -2.73 -2.98
CA ARG A 155 9.08 -3.93 -3.68
C ARG A 155 8.24 -4.21 -4.93
#